data_AF-A0A6G3X455-F1
#
_entry.id   AF-A0A6G3X455-F1
#
_cell.length_a   1.000
_cell.length_b   1.000
_cell.length_c   1.000
_cell.angle_alpha   90.00
_cell.angle_beta   90.00
_cell.angle_gamma   90.00
#
_symmetry.space_group_name_H-M   'P 1'
#
loop_
_entity.id
_entity.type
_entity.pdbx_description
1 polymer ?
#
loop_
_entity_poly.entity_id
_entity_poly.type
_entity_poly.pdbx_seq_one_letter_code
_entity_poly.pdbx_strand_id
1 'polypeptide(L)'
;AVPVAQVVGVAKALMDLGCDELSLGDTIGVATPGQVGALLTALNEASVPTESIGVHFHDTYGQALSNTLAALQHGVSTVDASAGGLGGCPYAKSATGNLAT
;
A
#
# COMPACT_ATOMS: atom_id res chain seq x y z
N ALA A 1 -7.38 12.50 -3.45
CA ALA A 1 -7.18 11.11 -3.01
C ALA A 1 -8.02 10.19 -3.90
N VAL A 2 -7.53 9.00 -4.22
CA VAL A 2 -8.31 8.00 -4.97
C VAL A 2 -9.42 7.46 -4.07
N PRO A 3 -10.68 7.38 -4.51
CA PRO A 3 -11.77 6.80 -3.71
C PRO A 3 -11.53 5.32 -3.40
N VAL A 4 -11.80 4.90 -2.16
CA VAL A 4 -11.61 3.50 -1.71
C VAL A 4 -12.36 2.51 -2.61
N ALA A 5 -13.60 2.80 -2.97
CA ALA A 5 -14.41 1.94 -3.84
C ALA A 5 -13.77 1.69 -5.22
N GLN A 6 -13.03 2.68 -5.74
CA GLN A 6 -12.31 2.53 -7.01
C GLN A 6 -11.13 1.55 -6.84
N VAL A 7 -10.38 1.64 -5.74
CA VAL A 7 -9.28 0.71 -5.44
C VAL A 7 -9.80 -0.71 -5.26
N VAL A 8 -10.89 -0.88 -4.51
CA VAL A 8 -11.55 -2.18 -4.30
C VAL A 8 -12.00 -2.78 -5.63
N GLY A 9 -12.61 -1.99 -6.51
CA GLY A 9 -13.06 -2.46 -7.82
C GLY A 9 -11.92 -2.99 -8.69
N VAL A 10 -10.78 -2.30 -8.71
CA VAL A 10 -9.59 -2.74 -9.45
C VAL A 10 -8.94 -3.96 -8.80
N ALA A 11 -8.80 -3.98 -7.46
CA ALA A 11 -8.24 -5.11 -6.73
C ALA A 11 -9.03 -6.40 -7.01
N LYS A 12 -10.36 -6.34 -6.92
CA LYS A 12 -11.22 -7.48 -7.26
C LYS A 12 -11.02 -7.95 -8.69
N ALA A 13 -11.02 -7.03 -9.64
CA ALA A 13 -10.82 -7.38 -11.05
C ALA A 13 -9.47 -8.10 -11.28
N LEU A 14 -8.40 -7.68 -10.59
CA LEU A 14 -7.10 -8.35 -10.67
C LEU A 14 -7.13 -9.75 -10.03
N MET A 15 -7.77 -9.90 -8.86
CA MET A 15 -7.95 -11.23 -8.24
C MET A 15 -8.79 -12.16 -9.13
N ASP A 16 -9.88 -11.66 -9.73
CA ASP A 16 -10.75 -12.41 -10.63
C ASP A 16 -10.02 -12.85 -11.92
N LEU A 17 -8.95 -12.12 -12.31
CA LEU A 17 -8.06 -12.48 -13.42
C LEU A 17 -6.99 -13.52 -13.02
N GLY A 18 -6.91 -13.90 -11.74
CA GLY A 18 -6.03 -14.95 -11.24
C GLY A 18 -4.72 -14.46 -10.63
N CYS A 19 -4.64 -13.21 -10.16
CA CYS A 19 -3.50 -12.77 -9.34
C CYS A 19 -3.45 -13.53 -8.02
N ASP A 20 -2.26 -14.03 -7.65
CA ASP A 20 -2.04 -14.70 -6.36
C ASP A 20 -1.89 -13.70 -5.20
N GLU A 21 -1.28 -12.53 -5.46
CA GLU A 21 -1.07 -11.45 -4.49
C GLU A 21 -1.23 -10.07 -5.16
N LEU A 22 -1.68 -9.07 -4.40
CA LEU A 22 -1.78 -7.67 -4.79
C LEU A 22 -0.96 -6.77 -3.88
N SER A 23 0.04 -6.08 -4.43
CA SER A 23 0.75 -5.01 -3.73
C SER A 23 0.02 -3.68 -3.87
N LEU A 24 -0.44 -3.11 -2.74
CA LEU A 24 -1.12 -1.82 -2.68
C LEU A 24 -0.10 -0.68 -2.57
N GLY A 25 0.02 0.10 -3.64
CA GLY A 25 0.99 1.20 -3.73
C GLY A 25 0.48 2.56 -3.29
N ASP A 26 1.19 3.21 -2.36
CA ASP A 26 1.15 4.66 -2.13
C ASP A 26 2.31 5.32 -2.89
N THR A 27 2.10 5.52 -4.19
CA THR A 27 3.15 5.95 -5.13
C THR A 27 3.70 7.35 -4.86
N ILE A 28 2.96 8.20 -4.12
CA ILE A 28 3.36 9.58 -3.82
C ILE A 28 3.56 9.83 -2.32
N GLY A 29 3.41 8.80 -1.48
CA GLY A 29 3.68 8.86 -0.04
C GLY A 29 2.67 9.67 0.78
N VAL A 30 1.43 9.85 0.28
CA VAL A 30 0.42 10.71 0.92
C VAL A 30 -0.58 9.93 1.77
N ALA A 31 -0.49 8.60 1.80
CA ALA A 31 -1.36 7.79 2.62
C ALA A 31 -1.07 8.02 4.11
N THR A 32 -2.11 7.83 4.92
CA THR A 32 -2.06 7.91 6.37
C THR A 32 -2.54 6.59 6.98
N PRO A 33 -2.15 6.29 8.24
CA PRO A 33 -2.52 5.02 8.89
C PRO A 33 -4.02 4.74 8.88
N GLY A 34 -4.84 5.78 9.08
CA GLY A 34 -6.31 5.65 9.05
C GLY A 34 -6.85 5.30 7.66
N GLN A 35 -6.25 5.83 6.59
CA GLN A 35 -6.63 5.49 5.22
C GLN A 35 -6.23 4.06 4.86
N VAL A 36 -5.05 3.61 5.31
CA VAL A 36 -4.59 2.23 5.13
C VAL A 36 -5.57 1.25 5.79
N GLY A 37 -5.91 1.47 7.06
CA GLY A 37 -6.87 0.62 7.77
C GLY A 37 -8.25 0.60 7.10
N ALA A 38 -8.76 1.76 6.67
CA ALA A 38 -10.05 1.85 5.98
C ALA A 38 -10.06 1.10 4.65
N LEU A 39 -8.98 1.16 3.87
CA LEU A 39 -8.85 0.44 2.61
C LEU A 39 -8.78 -1.08 2.83
N LEU A 40 -7.98 -1.55 3.79
CA LEU A 40 -7.85 -2.97 4.09
C LEU A 40 -9.16 -3.58 4.62
N THR A 41 -9.91 -2.84 5.43
CA THR A 41 -11.27 -3.25 5.84
C THR A 41 -12.18 -3.39 4.63
N ALA A 42 -12.21 -2.39 3.74
CA ALA A 42 -13.08 -2.41 2.55
C ALA A 42 -12.71 -3.55 1.57
N LEU A 43 -11.43 -3.90 1.44
CA LEU A 43 -10.98 -5.03 0.62
C LEU A 43 -11.47 -6.37 1.19
N ASN A 44 -11.33 -6.58 2.51
CA ASN A 44 -11.84 -7.78 3.17
C ASN A 44 -13.36 -7.91 3.04
N GLU A 45 -14.11 -6.83 3.24
CA GLU A 45 -15.57 -6.79 3.02
C GLU A 45 -15.94 -7.15 1.59
N ALA A 46 -15.06 -6.88 0.63
CA ALA A 46 -15.24 -7.18 -0.78
C ALA A 46 -14.72 -8.57 -1.19
N SER A 47 -14.33 -9.41 -0.22
CA SER A 47 -13.78 -10.76 -0.39
C SER A 47 -12.39 -10.81 -1.03
N VAL A 48 -11.59 -9.75 -0.86
CA VAL A 48 -10.15 -9.77 -1.13
C VAL A 48 -9.43 -9.96 0.21
N PRO A 49 -8.91 -11.15 0.51
CA PRO A 49 -8.46 -11.48 1.85
C PRO A 49 -7.08 -10.86 2.15
N THR A 50 -6.85 -10.42 3.40
CA THR A 50 -5.60 -9.74 3.80
C THR A 50 -4.33 -10.54 3.48
N GLU A 51 -4.36 -11.87 3.55
CA GLU A 51 -3.21 -12.72 3.23
C GLU A 51 -2.76 -12.65 1.76
N SER A 52 -3.63 -12.17 0.87
CA SER A 52 -3.32 -11.93 -0.55
C SER A 52 -2.87 -10.49 -0.82
N ILE A 53 -2.65 -9.69 0.22
CA ILE A 53 -2.28 -8.28 0.11
C ILE A 53 -0.83 -8.07 0.57
N GLY A 54 -0.05 -7.44 -0.30
CA GLY A 54 1.18 -6.74 0.04
C GLY A 54 0.96 -5.22 0.10
N VAL A 55 1.88 -4.49 0.72
CA VAL A 55 1.84 -3.02 0.76
C VAL A 55 3.15 -2.41 0.31
N HIS A 56 3.06 -1.33 -0.46
CA HIS A 56 4.21 -0.55 -0.95
C HIS A 56 4.01 0.92 -0.59
N PHE A 57 4.71 1.40 0.45
CA PHE A 57 4.60 2.78 0.90
C PHE A 57 5.84 3.58 0.54
N HIS A 58 5.64 4.71 -0.15
CA HIS A 58 6.70 5.71 -0.29
C HIS A 58 6.79 6.58 0.96
N ASP A 59 8.02 6.94 1.34
CA ASP A 59 8.31 7.72 2.56
C ASP A 59 8.41 9.23 2.30
N THR A 60 7.84 9.70 1.18
CA THR A 60 7.91 11.11 0.74
C THR A 60 7.51 12.11 1.83
N TYR A 61 6.57 11.73 2.70
CA TYR A 61 6.07 12.55 3.81
C TYR A 61 6.32 11.92 5.20
N GLY A 62 7.28 10.98 5.31
CA GLY A 62 7.64 10.34 6.57
C GLY A 62 6.56 9.42 7.15
N GLN A 63 5.63 8.94 6.31
CA GLN A 63 4.50 8.10 6.72
C GLN A 63 4.71 6.62 6.43
N ALA A 64 5.78 6.22 5.73
CA ALA A 64 5.87 4.84 5.25
C ALA A 64 5.91 3.84 6.41
N LEU A 65 6.69 4.12 7.45
CA LEU A 65 6.78 3.22 8.61
C LEU A 65 5.47 3.16 9.43
N SER A 66 4.78 4.28 9.60
CA SER A 66 3.49 4.31 10.32
C SER A 66 2.39 3.60 9.53
N ASN A 67 2.39 3.74 8.20
CA ASN A 67 1.50 3.02 7.30
C ASN A 67 1.80 1.52 7.29
N THR A 68 3.08 1.12 7.27
CA THR A 68 3.50 -0.28 7.41
C THR A 68 3.01 -0.87 8.72
N LEU A 69 3.20 -0.18 9.85
CA LEU A 69 2.70 -0.64 11.15
C LEU A 69 1.18 -0.84 11.13
N ALA A 70 0.44 0.10 10.53
CA ALA A 70 -1.02 -0.02 10.41
C ALA A 70 -1.43 -1.24 9.57
N ALA A 71 -0.72 -1.52 8.48
CA ALA A 71 -0.96 -2.70 7.65
C ALA A 71 -0.66 -4.01 8.41
N LEU A 72 0.48 -4.07 9.11
CA LEU A 72 0.86 -5.23 9.93
C LEU A 72 -0.18 -5.50 11.04
N GLN A 73 -0.70 -4.45 11.69
CA GLN A 73 -1.75 -4.57 12.70
C GLN A 73 -3.08 -5.09 12.11
N HIS A 74 -3.30 -4.88 10.81
CA HIS A 74 -4.47 -5.40 10.08
C HIS A 74 -4.25 -6.82 9.55
N GLY A 75 -3.05 -7.39 9.74
CA GLY A 75 -2.72 -8.77 9.37
C GLY A 75 -1.95 -8.93 8.05
N VAL A 76 -1.56 -7.83 7.40
CA VAL A 76 -0.67 -7.90 6.23
C VAL A 76 0.68 -8.48 6.65
N SER A 77 1.25 -9.37 5.85
CA SER A 77 2.56 -9.98 6.10
C SER A 77 3.61 -9.67 5.03
N THR A 78 3.22 -9.09 3.90
CA THR A 78 4.12 -8.72 2.79
C THR A 78 4.27 -7.20 2.70
N VAL A 79 5.52 -6.71 2.74
CA VAL A 79 5.84 -5.27 2.70
C VAL A 79 6.97 -5.03 1.71
N ASP A 80 6.71 -4.20 0.71
CA ASP A 80 7.70 -3.76 -0.27
C ASP A 80 8.53 -2.61 0.31
N ALA A 81 9.86 -2.72 0.15
CA ALA A 81 10.83 -1.74 0.61
C ALA A 81 12.05 -1.73 -0.33
N SER A 82 12.97 -0.79 -0.13
CA SER A 82 14.19 -0.67 -0.91
C SER A 82 15.41 -0.50 -0.01
N ALA A 83 16.50 -1.20 -0.32
CA ALA A 83 17.73 -1.16 0.47
C ALA A 83 18.23 0.30 0.60
N GLY A 84 18.38 0.79 1.84
CA GLY A 84 18.80 2.16 2.11
C GLY A 84 17.88 3.26 1.55
N GLY A 85 16.62 2.93 1.21
CA GLY A 85 15.65 3.87 0.63
C GLY A 85 15.91 4.19 -0.85
N LEU A 86 16.57 3.29 -1.59
CA LEU A 86 16.86 3.52 -3.01
C LEU A 86 15.59 3.67 -3.86
N GLY A 87 15.68 4.54 -4.88
CA GLY A 87 14.59 4.83 -5.81
C GLY A 87 13.82 6.06 -5.39
N GLY A 88 13.97 7.16 -6.13
CA GLY A 88 13.25 8.41 -5.91
C GLY A 88 12.04 8.56 -6.81
N CYS A 89 11.14 9.49 -6.48
CA CYS A 89 9.97 9.78 -7.30
C CYS A 89 10.33 10.73 -8.45
N PRO A 90 10.16 10.35 -9.74
CA PRO A 90 10.44 11.24 -10.87
C PRO A 90 9.55 12.51 -10.89
N TYR A 91 8.45 12.50 -10.14
CA TYR A 91 7.52 13.62 -9.99
C TYR A 91 7.78 14.48 -8.75
N ALA A 92 8.59 14.01 -7.79
CA ALA A 92 8.93 14.75 -6.57
C ALA A 92 10.45 14.78 -6.39
N LYS A 93 11.08 15.87 -6.88
CA LYS A 93 12.54 16.06 -7.02
C LYS A 93 13.38 15.91 -5.75
N SER A 94 12.76 15.79 -4.58
CA SER A 94 13.45 15.67 -3.28
C SER A 94 12.80 14.65 -2.34
N ALA A 95 11.88 13.83 -2.85
CA ALA A 95 11.23 12.79 -2.07
C ALA A 95 12.19 11.63 -1.83
N THR A 96 12.29 11.20 -0.57
CA THR A 96 13.04 10.03 -0.07
C THR A 96 12.63 8.72 -0.74
N GLY A 97 11.52 8.69 -1.49
CA GLY A 97 11.18 7.59 -2.37
C GLY A 97 10.59 6.41 -1.61
N ASN A 98 11.19 5.23 -1.73
CA ASN A 98 10.74 4.02 -1.05
C ASN A 98 11.05 4.01 0.46
N LEU A 99 10.29 3.22 1.23
CA LEU A 99 10.67 2.83 2.58
C LEU A 99 12.04 2.13 2.58
N ALA A 100 12.94 2.52 3.49
CA ALA A 100 14.23 1.86 3.64
C ALA A 100 14.09 0.49 4.30
N THR A 101 14.68 -0.56 3.69
CA THR A 101 14.92 -1.86 4.34
C THR A 101 15.99 -1.74 5.41
#